data_AF-A0A8S8Z6L7-F1
#
_entry.id   AF-A0A8S8Z6L7-F1
#
_cell.length_a   1.000
_cell.length_b   1.000
_cell.length_c   1.000
_cell.angle_alpha   90.00
_cell.angle_beta   90.00
_cell.angle_gamma   90.00
#
_symmetry.space_group_name_H-M   'P 1'
#
loop_
_entity.id
_entity.type
_entity.pdbx_description
1 polymer ?
#
loop_
_entity_poly.entity_id
_entity_poly.type
_entity_poly.pdbx_seq_one_letter_code
_entity_poly.pdbx_strand_id
1 'polypeptide(L)'
;MRLNTAQRLALNLDSHIVIDAGAGTGKTSTIVDRVIEHYLTEDQRATRLMPKPERPSKLQGGSIVAPASERVDLREWGGLLPGEVVLLTFTNRAADEMRDRLRRSIARLQPGPTGDDGTRRSDPRIRHKGFGEQLLTLLEDAPIGTIDSFLNQLVSPYRGILGDALSRENVSDAGRVLLVGSALNTLWRLPSSLSHIGEAVDAGIPAGIAPEVLAARDRIARHYSGRRSAARVLRSLVGNSVFIEEAARRIMDGDGISPELLHQQIMASVDAEEVADHAAAVHSIAQRFCDLVRENSASMALSGWPADSRMACLDALCTKGPPGDAWGQLTWLSHILVCTLNPSALMKSRQAFFPRAHLPSDSWESGIERYSTIPDTNARARAKDEIQDIATDLRDAWSSDRGRLMLHFTRVAMLLSDTTPPATPTDWGKPPSPLSRPLCPRDWTDPPPATISPSMPRCATCRTCTSSTWASKALSRVSRSARRSTISMTSRGFRETCF
;
A
#
# COMPACT_ATOMS: atom_id res chain seq x y z
N MET A 1 -43.17 -6.16 10.04
CA MET A 1 -42.17 -6.86 10.90
C MET A 1 -41.82 -5.99 12.13
N ARG A 2 -41.65 -6.55 13.34
CA ARG A 2 -41.38 -5.72 14.55
C ARG A 2 -39.88 -5.46 14.69
N LEU A 3 -39.46 -4.20 14.49
CA LEU A 3 -38.06 -3.78 14.65
C LEU A 3 -37.59 -3.92 16.10
N ASN A 4 -36.35 -4.37 16.29
CA ASN A 4 -35.69 -4.40 17.58
C ASN A 4 -35.29 -2.98 18.04
N THR A 5 -34.86 -2.84 19.30
CA THR A 5 -34.53 -1.52 19.88
C THR A 5 -33.42 -0.80 19.12
N ALA A 6 -32.33 -1.48 18.77
CA ALA A 6 -31.22 -0.89 18.03
C ALA A 6 -31.64 -0.43 16.62
N GLN A 7 -32.44 -1.23 15.93
CA GLN A 7 -33.00 -0.89 14.62
C GLN A 7 -33.93 0.32 14.69
N ARG A 8 -34.73 0.46 15.76
CA ARG A 8 -35.56 1.66 15.96
C ARG A 8 -34.72 2.91 16.22
N LEU A 9 -33.67 2.81 17.03
CA LEU A 9 -32.75 3.92 17.27
C LEU A 9 -32.04 4.36 15.99
N ALA A 10 -31.71 3.40 15.12
CA ALA A 10 -31.13 3.67 13.81
C ALA A 10 -32.05 4.44 12.85
N LEU A 11 -33.37 4.47 13.08
CA LEU A 11 -34.31 5.27 12.29
C LEU A 11 -34.36 6.76 12.69
N ASN A 12 -33.62 7.17 13.72
CA ASN A 12 -33.57 8.58 14.12
C ASN A 12 -32.93 9.44 13.01
N LEU A 13 -33.64 10.47 12.56
CA LEU A 13 -33.22 11.38 11.48
C LEU A 13 -32.59 12.68 11.99
N ASP A 14 -32.64 12.93 13.31
CA ASP A 14 -32.21 14.19 13.91
C ASP A 14 -30.74 14.20 14.38
N SER A 15 -30.00 13.12 14.15
CA SER A 15 -28.61 12.99 14.59
C SER A 15 -27.72 12.26 13.57
N HIS A 16 -26.42 12.50 13.68
CA HIS A 16 -25.42 11.62 13.04
C HIS A 16 -25.32 10.35 13.87
N ILE A 17 -25.40 9.20 13.21
CA ILE A 17 -25.45 7.90 13.89
C ILE A 17 -24.40 6.99 13.26
N VAL A 18 -23.63 6.32 14.12
CA VAL A 18 -22.77 5.21 13.76
C VAL A 18 -23.46 3.93 14.21
N ILE A 19 -23.61 2.97 13.29
CA ILE A 19 -24.25 1.68 13.58
C ILE A 19 -23.19 0.60 13.46
N ASP A 20 -22.78 0.04 14.59
CA ASP A 20 -22.04 -1.22 14.61
C ASP A 20 -23.05 -2.38 14.59
N ALA A 21 -22.81 -3.35 13.71
CA ALA A 21 -23.72 -4.47 13.55
C ALA A 21 -23.01 -5.70 12.97
N GLY A 22 -23.26 -6.86 13.61
CA GLY A 22 -22.76 -8.16 13.17
C GLY A 22 -23.42 -8.69 11.89
N ALA A 23 -22.92 -9.80 11.35
CA ALA A 23 -23.52 -10.45 10.18
C ALA A 23 -24.97 -10.90 10.47
N GLY A 24 -25.87 -10.78 9.48
CA GLY A 24 -27.26 -11.24 9.59
C GLY A 24 -28.21 -10.39 10.45
N THR A 25 -27.75 -9.29 11.05
CA THR A 25 -28.57 -8.46 11.98
C THR A 25 -29.56 -7.50 11.29
N GLY A 26 -29.66 -7.55 9.95
CA GLY A 26 -30.57 -6.67 9.20
C GLY A 26 -30.03 -5.24 8.99
N LYS A 27 -28.70 -5.06 8.92
CA LYS A 27 -28.08 -3.76 8.57
C LYS A 27 -28.71 -3.12 7.34
N THR A 28 -28.71 -3.85 6.24
CA THR A 28 -29.19 -3.41 4.93
C THR A 28 -30.67 -3.02 4.97
N SER A 29 -31.53 -3.82 5.63
CA SER A 29 -32.96 -3.50 5.77
C SER A 29 -33.17 -2.25 6.62
N THR A 30 -32.40 -2.08 7.70
CA THR A 30 -32.48 -0.90 8.57
C THR A 30 -32.10 0.38 7.83
N ILE A 31 -31.07 0.32 6.97
CA ILE A 31 -30.68 1.46 6.12
C ILE A 31 -31.82 1.80 5.14
N VAL A 32 -32.41 0.80 4.48
CA VAL A 32 -33.55 1.00 3.57
C VAL A 32 -34.72 1.66 4.30
N ASP A 33 -35.10 1.15 5.47
CA ASP A 33 -36.18 1.72 6.27
C ASP A 33 -35.88 3.16 6.71
N ARG A 34 -34.63 3.46 7.09
CA ARG A 34 -34.21 4.82 7.42
C ARG A 34 -34.32 5.77 6.24
N VAL A 35 -33.96 5.33 5.03
CA VAL A 35 -34.13 6.12 3.80
C VAL A 35 -35.62 6.37 3.51
N ILE A 36 -36.49 5.38 3.71
CA ILE A 36 -37.94 5.58 3.61
C ILE A 36 -38.42 6.63 4.63
N GLU A 37 -37.92 6.59 5.87
CA GLU A 37 -38.26 7.62 6.86
C GLU A 37 -37.79 9.02 6.43
N HIS A 38 -36.62 9.16 5.78
CA HIS A 38 -36.20 10.42 5.17
C HIS A 38 -37.17 10.92 4.09
N TYR A 39 -37.78 10.02 3.31
CA TYR A 39 -38.77 10.40 2.31
C TYR A 39 -40.11 10.79 2.91
N LEU A 40 -40.56 10.10 3.96
CA LEU A 40 -41.89 10.27 4.55
C LEU A 40 -41.98 11.34 5.62
N THR A 41 -40.90 11.65 6.31
CA THR A 41 -40.90 12.58 7.45
C THR A 41 -40.69 14.02 6.99
N GLU A 42 -41.69 14.87 7.20
CA GLU A 42 -41.61 16.30 6.85
C GLU A 42 -40.64 17.05 7.77
N ASP A 43 -40.71 16.77 9.07
CA ASP A 43 -39.91 17.45 10.08
C ASP A 43 -38.70 16.60 10.49
N GLN A 44 -37.54 16.92 9.92
CA GLN A 44 -36.28 16.23 10.16
C GLN A 44 -35.12 17.23 10.10
N ARG A 45 -34.00 16.90 10.74
CA ARG A 45 -32.81 17.78 10.73
C ARG A 45 -32.40 18.29 9.35
N ALA A 46 -32.48 17.47 8.30
CA ALA A 46 -32.14 17.90 6.94
C ALA A 46 -33.08 19.02 6.42
N THR A 47 -34.40 18.89 6.63
CA THR A 47 -35.40 19.88 6.17
C THR A 47 -35.37 21.16 7.02
N ARG A 48 -34.90 21.08 8.27
CA ARG A 48 -34.69 22.25 9.15
C ARG A 48 -33.42 23.05 8.82
N LEU A 49 -32.33 22.36 8.47
CA LEU A 49 -31.00 22.98 8.33
C LEU A 49 -30.63 23.35 6.90
N MET A 50 -31.11 22.59 5.91
CA MET A 50 -30.71 22.77 4.51
C MET A 50 -31.78 23.52 3.72
N PRO A 51 -31.38 24.38 2.78
CA PRO A 51 -32.33 25.00 1.86
C PRO A 51 -32.99 23.92 0.99
N LYS A 52 -34.29 24.09 0.72
CA LYS A 52 -35.04 23.21 -0.18
C LYS A 52 -34.53 23.41 -1.62
N PRO A 53 -34.06 22.36 -2.31
CA PRO A 53 -33.60 22.50 -3.69
C PRO A 53 -34.79 22.74 -4.63
N GLU A 54 -34.49 23.15 -5.87
CA GLU A 54 -35.52 23.28 -6.90
C GLU A 54 -36.09 21.90 -7.25
N ARG A 55 -37.42 21.78 -7.17
CA ARG A 55 -38.14 20.51 -7.39
C ARG A 55 -39.04 20.61 -8.62
N PRO A 56 -39.16 19.54 -9.42
CA PRO A 56 -40.05 19.54 -10.58
C PRO A 56 -41.52 19.59 -10.12
N SER A 57 -42.32 20.47 -10.72
CA SER A 57 -43.77 20.56 -10.44
C SER A 57 -44.55 19.35 -10.97
N LYS A 58 -44.10 18.78 -12.09
CA LYS A 58 -44.67 17.57 -12.72
C LYS A 58 -43.56 16.72 -13.31
N LEU A 59 -43.64 15.41 -13.09
CA LEU A 59 -42.84 14.43 -13.81
C LEU A 59 -43.44 14.25 -15.21
N GLN A 60 -42.60 14.13 -16.26
CA GLN A 60 -43.08 14.01 -17.64
C GLN A 60 -44.05 12.82 -17.78
N GLY A 61 -45.21 13.09 -18.40
CA GLY A 61 -46.27 12.11 -18.60
C GLY A 61 -45.81 10.97 -19.52
N GLY A 62 -45.85 9.74 -19.01
CA GLY A 62 -45.41 8.52 -19.70
C GLY A 62 -44.84 7.47 -18.76
N SER A 63 -44.29 7.87 -17.61
CA SER A 63 -43.70 6.96 -16.61
C SER A 63 -44.61 6.61 -15.42
N ILE A 64 -45.73 7.31 -15.24
CA ILE A 64 -46.60 7.17 -14.05
C ILE A 64 -48.01 6.79 -14.52
N VAL A 65 -48.51 5.65 -14.05
CA VAL A 65 -49.80 5.08 -14.41
C VAL A 65 -50.94 5.77 -13.65
N ALA A 66 -50.68 6.17 -12.41
CA ALA A 66 -51.67 6.83 -11.55
C ALA A 66 -52.22 8.13 -12.18
N PRO A 67 -53.53 8.41 -12.07
CA PRO A 67 -54.15 9.61 -12.60
C PRO A 67 -53.64 10.88 -11.89
N ALA A 68 -53.76 12.04 -12.53
CA ALA A 68 -53.24 13.31 -11.99
C ALA A 68 -53.81 13.68 -10.62
N SER A 69 -55.06 13.28 -10.31
CA SER A 69 -55.70 13.48 -9.00
C SER A 69 -55.08 12.66 -7.85
N GLU A 70 -54.34 11.60 -8.18
CA GLU A 70 -53.63 10.75 -7.22
C GLU A 70 -52.13 11.07 -7.15
N ARG A 71 -51.69 12.19 -7.74
CA ARG A 71 -50.31 12.66 -7.71
C ARG A 71 -50.16 13.83 -6.76
N VAL A 72 -49.02 13.90 -6.10
CA VAL A 72 -48.64 15.01 -5.21
C VAL A 72 -47.80 16.03 -5.99
N ASP A 73 -47.98 17.32 -5.72
CA ASP A 73 -47.01 18.33 -6.16
C ASP A 73 -45.71 18.18 -5.35
N LEU A 74 -44.65 17.75 -6.01
CA LEU A 74 -43.37 17.44 -5.36
C LEU A 74 -42.73 18.69 -4.72
N ARG A 75 -43.10 19.89 -5.18
CA ARG A 75 -42.66 21.17 -4.59
C ARG A 75 -43.29 21.40 -3.22
N GLU A 76 -44.48 20.86 -2.98
CA GLU A 76 -45.23 20.99 -1.73
C GLU A 76 -44.94 19.84 -0.77
N TRP A 77 -44.34 18.74 -1.24
CA TRP A 77 -43.95 17.63 -0.38
C TRP A 77 -42.99 18.10 0.74
N GLY A 78 -43.31 17.75 2.00
CA GLY A 78 -42.53 18.18 3.16
C GLY A 78 -41.28 17.34 3.41
N GLY A 79 -41.30 16.04 3.05
CA GLY A 79 -40.14 15.16 3.18
C GLY A 79 -39.10 15.34 2.08
N LEU A 80 -38.03 14.55 2.15
CA LEU A 80 -37.00 14.53 1.11
C LEU A 80 -37.46 13.73 -0.12
N LEU A 81 -36.95 14.08 -1.29
CA LEU A 81 -37.10 13.29 -2.52
C LEU A 81 -35.90 12.37 -2.75
N PRO A 82 -36.01 11.32 -3.57
CA PRO A 82 -34.89 10.39 -3.83
C PRO A 82 -33.60 11.06 -4.29
N GLY A 83 -33.68 12.11 -5.12
CA GLY A 83 -32.51 12.89 -5.55
C GLY A 83 -31.82 13.70 -4.44
N GLU A 84 -32.48 13.86 -3.29
CA GLU A 84 -32.00 14.66 -2.15
C GLU A 84 -31.33 13.79 -1.06
N VAL A 85 -31.35 12.46 -1.23
CA VAL A 85 -30.75 11.50 -0.28
C VAL A 85 -29.62 10.75 -0.98
N VAL A 86 -28.40 10.94 -0.50
CA VAL A 86 -27.20 10.27 -1.02
C VAL A 86 -26.96 8.96 -0.29
N LEU A 87 -26.78 7.88 -1.03
CA LEU A 87 -26.52 6.55 -0.48
C LEU A 87 -25.24 5.96 -1.10
N LEU A 88 -24.17 5.91 -0.30
CA LEU A 88 -22.86 5.46 -0.75
C LEU A 88 -22.53 4.06 -0.23
N THR A 89 -21.94 3.26 -1.10
CA THR A 89 -21.48 1.89 -0.82
C THR A 89 -20.07 1.67 -1.35
N PHE A 90 -19.42 0.58 -0.94
CA PHE A 90 -18.07 0.27 -1.41
C PHE A 90 -18.03 -0.37 -2.81
N THR A 91 -19.12 -1.01 -3.25
CA THR A 91 -19.15 -1.75 -4.52
C THR A 91 -20.42 -1.43 -5.31
N ASN A 92 -20.31 -1.45 -6.65
CA ASN A 92 -21.47 -1.26 -7.53
C ASN A 92 -22.56 -2.30 -7.26
N ARG A 93 -22.19 -3.56 -7.02
CA ARG A 93 -23.14 -4.63 -6.69
C ARG A 93 -23.95 -4.33 -5.43
N ALA A 94 -23.31 -3.79 -4.39
CA ALA A 94 -24.01 -3.40 -3.16
C ALA A 94 -24.94 -2.20 -3.40
N ALA A 95 -24.51 -1.22 -4.21
CA ALA A 95 -25.36 -0.10 -4.61
C ALA A 95 -26.62 -0.58 -5.38
N ASP A 96 -26.44 -1.50 -6.34
CA ASP A 96 -27.54 -2.07 -7.12
C ASP A 96 -28.50 -2.86 -6.23
N GLU A 97 -27.99 -3.66 -5.30
CA GLU A 97 -28.80 -4.36 -4.32
C GLU A 97 -29.59 -3.39 -3.43
N MET A 98 -28.97 -2.28 -3.00
CA MET A 98 -29.65 -1.23 -2.24
C MET A 98 -30.76 -0.56 -3.04
N ARG A 99 -30.51 -0.24 -4.32
CA ARG A 99 -31.51 0.32 -5.24
C ARG A 99 -32.69 -0.63 -5.40
N ASP A 100 -32.44 -1.93 -5.61
CA ASP A 100 -33.49 -2.94 -5.75
C ASP A 100 -34.30 -3.15 -4.47
N ARG A 101 -33.66 -3.07 -3.30
CA ARG A 101 -34.37 -3.14 -2.00
C ARG A 101 -35.22 -1.90 -1.77
N LEU A 102 -34.71 -0.70 -2.09
CA LEU A 102 -35.50 0.53 -2.03
C LEU A 102 -36.68 0.49 -2.99
N ARG A 103 -36.47 0.09 -4.24
CA ARG A 103 -37.52 -0.06 -5.26
C ARG A 103 -38.65 -0.97 -4.74
N ARG A 104 -38.31 -2.15 -4.21
CA ARG A 104 -39.28 -3.07 -3.60
C ARG A 104 -39.96 -2.49 -2.35
N SER A 105 -39.25 -1.73 -1.53
CA SER A 105 -39.85 -1.13 -0.33
C SER A 105 -40.84 -0.02 -0.70
N ILE A 106 -40.47 0.86 -1.63
CA ILE A 106 -41.32 1.96 -2.13
C ILE A 106 -42.55 1.41 -2.84
N ALA A 107 -42.42 0.37 -3.66
CA ALA A 107 -43.54 -0.25 -4.38
C ALA A 107 -44.63 -0.82 -3.45
N ARG A 108 -44.30 -1.13 -2.19
CA ARG A 108 -45.26 -1.60 -1.19
C ARG A 108 -45.97 -0.48 -0.45
N LEU A 109 -45.50 0.78 -0.58
CA LEU A 109 -46.06 1.91 0.17
C LEU A 109 -47.49 2.23 -0.29
N GLN A 110 -48.37 2.43 0.68
CA GLN A 110 -49.77 2.79 0.44
C GLN A 110 -50.27 3.84 1.46
N PRO A 111 -51.26 4.66 1.10
CA PRO A 111 -51.95 5.51 2.06
C PRO A 111 -52.75 4.65 3.05
N GLY A 112 -52.77 5.03 4.33
CA GLY A 112 -53.59 4.38 5.35
C GLY A 112 -52.97 4.41 6.75
N PRO A 113 -53.64 3.86 7.77
CA PRO A 113 -53.06 3.77 9.11
C PRO A 113 -51.77 2.94 9.08
N THR A 114 -50.82 3.24 9.97
CA THR A 114 -49.52 2.57 10.01
C THR A 114 -49.66 1.06 10.13
N GLY A 115 -49.18 0.33 9.12
CA GLY A 115 -49.25 -1.14 9.07
C GLY A 115 -48.31 -1.72 8.02
N ASP A 116 -47.82 -2.94 8.26
CA ASP A 116 -46.95 -3.67 7.32
C ASP A 116 -47.29 -5.16 7.39
N ASP A 117 -47.99 -5.65 6.37
CA ASP A 117 -48.40 -7.06 6.23
C ASP A 117 -47.38 -7.90 5.43
N GLY A 118 -46.24 -7.31 5.07
CA GLY A 118 -45.21 -7.93 4.24
C GLY A 118 -45.41 -7.74 2.74
N THR A 119 -46.66 -7.56 2.27
CA THR A 119 -46.99 -7.27 0.87
C THR A 119 -47.30 -5.80 0.62
N ARG A 120 -47.85 -5.11 1.61
CA ARG A 120 -48.23 -3.70 1.61
C ARG A 120 -47.78 -3.07 2.92
N ARG A 121 -47.26 -1.84 2.82
CA ARG A 121 -46.87 -0.99 3.93
C ARG A 121 -47.71 0.28 3.88
N SER A 122 -48.71 0.36 4.74
CA SER A 122 -49.56 1.54 4.87
C SER A 122 -48.92 2.56 5.80
N ASP A 123 -48.94 3.83 5.41
CA ASP A 123 -48.41 4.95 6.20
C ASP A 123 -49.34 6.18 6.11
N PRO A 124 -49.72 6.80 7.25
CA PRO A 124 -50.71 7.88 7.27
C PRO A 124 -50.16 9.18 6.68
N ARG A 125 -48.83 9.32 6.56
CA ARG A 125 -48.18 10.48 5.94
C ARG A 125 -48.38 10.49 4.42
N ILE A 126 -48.68 9.33 3.83
CA ILE A 126 -48.96 9.20 2.40
C ILE A 126 -50.44 9.52 2.16
N ARG A 127 -50.70 10.60 1.42
CA ARG A 127 -52.07 11.07 1.15
C ARG A 127 -52.67 10.50 -0.14
N HIS A 128 -51.84 10.25 -1.15
CA HIS A 128 -52.28 9.80 -2.46
C HIS A 128 -51.59 8.50 -2.89
N LYS A 129 -52.33 7.60 -3.54
CA LYS A 129 -51.82 6.29 -3.99
C LYS A 129 -50.71 6.41 -5.04
N GLY A 130 -50.77 7.41 -5.91
CA GLY A 130 -49.76 7.64 -6.95
C GLY A 130 -48.43 8.17 -6.44
N PHE A 131 -48.30 8.51 -5.15
CA PHE A 131 -47.05 9.01 -4.59
C PHE A 131 -45.92 7.98 -4.63
N GLY A 132 -46.23 6.70 -4.40
CA GLY A 132 -45.24 5.61 -4.51
C GLY A 132 -44.66 5.50 -5.93
N GLU A 133 -45.50 5.63 -6.96
CA GLU A 133 -45.05 5.65 -8.36
C GLU A 133 -44.15 6.86 -8.65
N GLN A 134 -44.48 8.04 -8.13
CA GLN A 134 -43.64 9.24 -8.27
C GLN A 134 -42.25 9.03 -7.65
N LEU A 135 -42.17 8.42 -6.47
CA LEU A 135 -40.89 8.10 -5.81
C LEU A 135 -40.09 7.07 -6.62
N LEU A 136 -40.75 6.06 -7.22
CA LEU A 136 -40.09 5.07 -8.07
C LEU A 136 -39.48 5.72 -9.33
N THR A 137 -40.21 6.62 -9.98
CA THR A 137 -39.67 7.37 -11.14
C THR A 137 -38.43 8.19 -10.75
N LEU A 138 -38.45 8.84 -9.58
CA LEU A 138 -37.32 9.63 -9.09
C LEU A 138 -36.14 8.77 -8.60
N LEU A 139 -36.37 7.50 -8.25
CA LEU A 139 -35.33 6.61 -7.73
C LEU A 139 -34.31 6.21 -8.80
N GLU A 140 -34.69 6.20 -10.09
CA GLU A 140 -33.80 5.81 -11.18
C GLU A 140 -32.57 6.73 -11.30
N ASP A 141 -32.77 8.04 -11.07
CA ASP A 141 -31.71 9.06 -11.12
C ASP A 141 -31.14 9.43 -9.74
N ALA A 142 -31.58 8.74 -8.67
CA ALA A 142 -31.15 9.04 -7.31
C ALA A 142 -29.65 8.71 -7.10
N PRO A 143 -28.92 9.49 -6.27
CA PRO A 143 -27.49 9.30 -6.01
C PRO A 143 -27.22 8.09 -5.08
N ILE A 144 -27.45 6.89 -5.63
CA ILE A 144 -27.22 5.58 -5.01
C ILE A 144 -26.06 4.90 -5.76
N GLY A 145 -24.89 4.83 -5.14
CA GLY A 145 -23.70 4.39 -5.87
C GLY A 145 -22.49 4.10 -5.01
N THR A 146 -21.33 4.09 -5.64
CA THR A 146 -20.04 4.13 -4.94
C THR A 146 -19.62 5.56 -4.68
N ILE A 147 -18.66 5.71 -3.77
CA ILE A 147 -18.00 7.01 -3.50
C ILE A 147 -17.47 7.60 -4.82
N ASP A 148 -16.83 6.80 -5.66
CA ASP A 148 -16.28 7.24 -6.94
C ASP A 148 -17.36 7.73 -7.91
N SER A 149 -18.49 7.01 -8.03
CA SER A 149 -19.59 7.45 -8.90
C SER A 149 -20.20 8.77 -8.42
N PHE A 150 -20.34 8.94 -7.10
CA PHE A 150 -20.88 10.15 -6.51
C PHE A 150 -19.95 11.35 -6.71
N LEU A 151 -18.65 11.18 -6.46
CA LEU A 151 -17.66 12.23 -6.69
C LEU A 151 -17.60 12.60 -8.18
N ASN A 152 -17.68 11.63 -9.08
CA ASN A 152 -17.75 11.92 -10.52
C ASN A 152 -19.00 12.71 -10.90
N GLN A 153 -20.17 12.35 -10.35
CA GLN A 153 -21.42 13.10 -10.56
C GLN A 153 -21.32 14.52 -10.02
N LEU A 154 -20.70 14.70 -8.84
CA LEU A 154 -20.51 16.00 -8.20
C LEU A 154 -19.57 16.91 -9.00
N VAL A 155 -18.47 16.34 -9.51
CA VAL A 155 -17.41 17.09 -10.20
C VAL A 155 -17.74 17.34 -11.68
N SER A 156 -18.48 16.44 -12.33
CA SER A 156 -18.75 16.46 -13.77
C SER A 156 -19.26 17.83 -14.29
N PRO A 157 -20.25 18.48 -13.67
CA PRO A 157 -20.76 19.79 -14.10
C PRO A 157 -19.71 20.91 -14.00
N TYR A 158 -18.75 20.79 -13.09
CA TYR A 158 -17.74 21.82 -12.80
C TYR A 158 -16.39 21.55 -13.48
N ARG A 159 -16.24 20.48 -14.27
CA ARG A 159 -14.97 20.13 -14.93
C ARG A 159 -14.39 21.26 -15.78
N GLY A 160 -15.23 22.03 -16.46
CA GLY A 160 -14.78 23.18 -17.25
C GLY A 160 -14.19 24.32 -16.41
N ILE A 161 -14.58 24.44 -15.13
CA ILE A 161 -14.06 25.44 -14.20
C ILE A 161 -12.79 24.93 -13.49
N LEU A 162 -12.73 23.62 -13.22
CA LEU A 162 -11.59 22.97 -12.56
C LEU A 162 -10.35 22.82 -13.47
N GLY A 163 -10.47 23.17 -14.75
CA GLY A 163 -9.37 23.30 -15.71
C GLY A 163 -9.10 22.07 -16.58
N ASP A 164 -8.39 22.29 -17.70
CA ASP A 164 -8.06 21.27 -18.71
C ASP A 164 -7.10 20.17 -18.22
N ALA A 165 -6.53 20.31 -17.02
CA ALA A 165 -5.64 19.32 -16.40
C ALA A 165 -6.40 18.04 -15.98
N LEU A 166 -7.72 18.12 -15.81
CA LEU A 166 -8.55 16.95 -15.56
C LEU A 166 -8.92 16.28 -16.89
N SER A 167 -8.33 15.11 -17.12
CA SER A 167 -8.74 14.19 -18.19
C SER A 167 -10.26 14.08 -18.25
N ARG A 168 -10.83 14.09 -19.47
CA ARG A 168 -12.28 13.90 -19.69
C ARG A 168 -12.75 12.52 -19.22
N GLU A 169 -11.83 11.56 -19.13
CA GLU A 169 -12.10 10.16 -18.83
C GLU A 169 -11.33 9.65 -17.60
N ASN A 170 -11.94 8.72 -16.87
CA ASN A 170 -11.28 8.02 -15.78
C ASN A 170 -10.21 7.09 -16.34
N VAL A 171 -8.98 7.20 -15.85
CA VAL A 171 -7.88 6.31 -16.24
C VAL A 171 -8.11 4.93 -15.65
N SER A 172 -8.17 3.89 -16.50
CA SER A 172 -8.29 2.51 -16.04
C SER A 172 -7.03 2.06 -15.28
N ASP A 173 -7.13 1.02 -14.45
CA ASP A 173 -5.96 0.47 -13.75
C ASP A 173 -4.84 0.05 -14.71
N ALA A 174 -5.19 -0.55 -15.85
CA ALA A 174 -4.24 -0.92 -16.90
C ALA A 174 -3.60 0.34 -17.51
N GLY A 175 -4.39 1.38 -17.77
CA GLY A 175 -3.91 2.68 -18.24
C GLY A 175 -2.93 3.32 -17.24
N ARG A 176 -3.25 3.28 -15.94
CA ARG A 176 -2.40 3.81 -14.87
C ARG A 176 -1.03 3.12 -14.87
N VAL A 177 -0.97 1.79 -14.98
CA VAL A 177 0.30 1.05 -15.03
C VAL A 177 1.15 1.46 -16.23
N LEU A 178 0.54 1.61 -17.41
CA LEU A 178 1.23 2.05 -18.63
C LEU A 178 1.75 3.49 -18.51
N LEU A 179 0.93 4.41 -17.96
CA LEU A 179 1.31 5.80 -17.76
C LEU A 179 2.47 5.94 -16.77
N VAL A 180 2.44 5.22 -15.64
CA VAL A 180 3.56 5.18 -14.68
C VAL A 180 4.82 4.63 -15.35
N GLY A 181 4.70 3.57 -16.16
CA GLY A 181 5.82 3.02 -16.92
C GLY A 181 6.41 4.03 -17.91
N SER A 182 5.56 4.76 -18.63
CA SER A 182 5.98 5.81 -19.56
C SER A 182 6.67 6.96 -18.83
N ALA A 183 6.08 7.46 -17.74
CA ALA A 183 6.62 8.54 -16.94
C ALA A 183 8.01 8.21 -16.37
N LEU A 184 8.20 7.00 -15.84
CA LEU A 184 9.51 6.55 -15.35
C LEU A 184 10.54 6.46 -16.49
N ASN A 185 10.14 6.00 -17.67
CA ASN A 185 11.04 5.95 -18.82
C ASN A 185 11.45 7.35 -19.30
N THR A 186 10.51 8.30 -19.31
CA THR A 186 10.77 9.71 -19.61
C THR A 186 11.71 10.31 -18.59
N LEU A 187 11.45 10.13 -17.29
CA LEU A 187 12.30 10.62 -16.20
C LEU A 187 13.75 10.16 -16.36
N TRP A 188 13.98 8.90 -16.74
CA TRP A 188 15.33 8.37 -16.95
C TRP A 188 16.01 8.84 -18.24
N ARG A 189 15.29 9.48 -19.17
CA ARG A 189 15.84 10.05 -20.42
C ARG A 189 16.19 11.52 -20.27
N LEU A 190 15.62 12.21 -19.29
CA LEU A 190 15.90 13.61 -19.05
C LEU A 190 17.40 13.84 -18.77
N PRO A 191 18.00 14.93 -19.26
CA PRO A 191 19.37 15.28 -18.91
C PRO A 191 19.46 15.73 -17.44
N SER A 192 20.62 15.54 -16.81
CA SER A 192 20.90 16.04 -15.44
C SER A 192 21.43 17.48 -15.41
N SER A 193 21.77 18.05 -16.56
CA SER A 193 22.45 19.34 -16.65
C SER A 193 21.50 20.51 -16.39
N LEU A 194 21.94 21.47 -15.58
CA LEU A 194 21.20 22.69 -15.27
C LEU A 194 20.81 23.47 -16.55
N SER A 195 21.65 23.44 -17.57
CA SER A 195 21.40 24.08 -18.87
C SER A 195 20.24 23.45 -19.66
N HIS A 196 19.78 22.26 -19.29
CA HIS A 196 18.69 21.53 -19.95
C HIS A 196 17.49 21.29 -19.00
N ILE A 197 17.36 22.05 -17.91
CA ILE A 197 16.20 21.96 -17.01
C ILE A 197 14.88 22.18 -17.78
N GLY A 198 14.89 22.99 -18.84
CA GLY A 198 13.73 23.20 -19.71
C GLY A 198 13.12 21.89 -20.22
N GLU A 199 13.92 20.88 -20.54
CA GLU A 199 13.43 19.57 -21.00
C GLU A 199 12.67 18.82 -19.90
N ALA A 200 13.06 19.01 -18.63
CA ALA A 200 12.32 18.45 -17.49
C ALA A 200 10.98 19.17 -17.28
N VAL A 201 10.96 20.49 -17.50
CA VAL A 201 9.73 21.29 -17.45
C VAL A 201 8.77 20.91 -18.58
N ASP A 202 9.28 20.75 -19.80
CA ASP A 202 8.51 20.28 -20.96
C ASP A 202 7.95 18.87 -20.77
N ALA A 203 8.65 18.02 -19.99
CA ALA A 203 8.18 16.70 -19.61
C ALA A 203 7.13 16.71 -18.48
N GLY A 204 6.74 17.88 -17.99
CA GLY A 204 5.67 18.07 -16.99
C GLY A 204 6.15 18.18 -15.54
N ILE A 205 7.46 18.33 -15.29
CA ILE A 205 7.98 18.57 -13.93
C ILE A 205 7.91 20.08 -13.62
N PRO A 206 7.27 20.52 -12.53
CA PRO A 206 7.22 21.94 -12.18
C PRO A 206 8.62 22.56 -12.08
N ALA A 207 8.81 23.74 -12.67
CA ALA A 207 10.11 24.38 -12.78
C ALA A 207 10.82 24.58 -11.43
N GLY A 208 10.05 24.86 -10.37
CA GLY A 208 10.59 25.07 -9.02
C GLY A 208 11.24 23.83 -8.41
N ILE A 209 10.83 22.61 -8.80
CA ILE A 209 11.33 21.36 -8.21
C ILE A 209 12.15 20.51 -9.20
N ALA A 210 12.24 20.93 -10.46
CA ALA A 210 12.91 20.17 -11.51
C ALA A 210 14.38 19.81 -11.18
N PRO A 211 15.22 20.72 -10.62
CA PRO A 211 16.58 20.39 -10.23
C PRO A 211 16.64 19.27 -9.18
N GLU A 212 15.78 19.31 -8.17
CA GLU A 212 15.74 18.33 -7.08
C GLU A 212 15.28 16.95 -7.56
N VAL A 213 14.26 16.92 -8.42
CA VAL A 213 13.75 15.67 -9.00
C VAL A 213 14.86 14.97 -9.78
N LEU A 214 15.63 15.72 -10.58
CA LEU A 214 16.77 15.18 -11.33
C LEU A 214 17.91 14.73 -10.39
N ALA A 215 18.23 15.50 -9.36
CA ALA A 215 19.24 15.13 -8.37
C ALA A 215 18.86 13.86 -7.58
N ALA A 216 17.59 13.74 -7.17
CA ALA A 216 17.06 12.56 -6.49
C ALA A 216 17.11 11.32 -7.40
N ARG A 217 16.71 11.49 -8.65
CA ARG A 217 16.81 10.48 -9.69
C ARG A 217 18.26 9.99 -9.85
N ASP A 218 19.23 10.89 -9.88
CA ASP A 218 20.65 10.54 -10.06
C ASP A 218 21.25 9.85 -8.82
N ARG A 219 20.80 10.19 -7.60
CA ARG A 219 21.13 9.42 -6.39
C ARG A 219 20.64 7.98 -6.49
N ILE A 220 19.39 7.79 -6.93
CA ILE A 220 18.82 6.46 -7.15
C ILE A 220 19.63 5.70 -8.23
N ALA A 221 19.97 6.36 -9.33
CA ALA A 221 20.77 5.76 -10.39
C ALA A 221 22.17 5.31 -9.92
N ARG A 222 22.80 6.06 -9.00
CA ARG A 222 24.07 5.67 -8.39
C ARG A 222 23.95 4.48 -7.43
N HIS A 223 22.85 4.40 -6.68
CA HIS A 223 22.66 3.36 -5.66
C HIS A 223 22.22 2.01 -6.24
N TYR A 224 21.45 2.02 -7.33
CA TYR A 224 20.97 0.79 -7.94
C TYR A 224 21.79 0.45 -9.18
N SER A 225 22.32 -0.77 -9.23
CA SER A 225 23.14 -1.30 -10.34
C SER A 225 22.44 -1.39 -11.70
N GLY A 226 21.17 -0.97 -11.82
CA GLY A 226 20.48 -0.89 -13.10
C GLY A 226 19.09 -0.24 -13.06
N ARG A 227 18.71 0.34 -14.20
CA ARG A 227 17.41 1.03 -14.41
C ARG A 227 16.20 0.16 -14.04
N ARG A 228 16.26 -1.16 -14.28
CA ARG A 228 15.17 -2.09 -13.94
C ARG A 228 14.93 -2.18 -12.42
N SER A 229 16.00 -2.20 -11.63
CA SER A 229 15.91 -2.28 -10.15
C SER A 229 15.40 -0.97 -9.57
N ALA A 230 15.96 0.17 -10.01
CA ALA A 230 15.49 1.50 -9.64
C ALA A 230 14.00 1.71 -9.99
N ALA A 231 13.59 1.34 -11.21
CA ALA A 231 12.20 1.46 -11.64
C ALA A 231 11.24 0.54 -10.85
N ARG A 232 11.71 -0.62 -10.35
CA ARG A 232 10.88 -1.48 -9.49
C ARG A 232 10.59 -0.80 -8.15
N VAL A 233 11.61 -0.19 -7.54
CA VAL A 233 11.46 0.55 -6.29
C VAL A 233 10.54 1.74 -6.48
N LEU A 234 10.79 2.57 -7.51
CA LEU A 234 9.94 3.73 -7.80
C LEU A 234 8.49 3.34 -8.09
N ARG A 235 8.23 2.25 -8.84
CA ARG A 235 6.86 1.76 -9.04
C ARG A 235 6.17 1.37 -7.74
N SER A 236 6.89 0.70 -6.85
CA SER A 236 6.36 0.34 -5.53
C SER A 236 6.06 1.59 -4.69
N LEU A 237 6.90 2.62 -4.80
CA LEU A 237 6.68 3.88 -4.10
C LEU A 237 5.47 4.63 -4.67
N VAL A 238 5.38 4.77 -5.99
CA VAL A 238 4.25 5.43 -6.67
C VAL A 238 2.93 4.71 -6.35
N GLY A 239 2.93 3.38 -6.28
CA GLY A 239 1.75 2.61 -5.89
C GLY A 239 1.29 2.87 -4.45
N ASN A 240 2.19 3.33 -3.57
CA ASN A 240 1.95 3.61 -2.16
C ASN A 240 2.09 5.11 -1.83
N SER A 241 1.95 6.00 -2.82
CA SER A 241 2.30 7.43 -2.69
C SER A 241 1.60 8.13 -1.52
N VAL A 242 0.31 7.83 -1.31
CA VAL A 242 -0.50 8.37 -0.20
C VAL A 242 0.13 8.02 1.16
N PHE A 243 0.70 6.83 1.31
CA PHE A 243 1.33 6.40 2.55
C PHE A 243 2.74 6.95 2.70
N ILE A 244 3.43 7.27 1.61
CA ILE A 244 4.80 7.81 1.66
C ILE A 244 4.81 9.19 2.30
N GLU A 245 3.87 10.05 1.96
CA GLU A 245 3.85 11.40 2.52
C GLU A 245 3.59 11.37 4.03
N GLU A 246 2.66 10.52 4.47
CA GLU A 246 2.36 10.30 5.87
C GLU A 246 3.56 9.67 6.62
N ALA A 247 4.19 8.65 6.04
CA ALA A 247 5.36 8.02 6.61
C ALA A 247 6.56 8.98 6.67
N ALA A 248 6.76 9.78 5.62
CA ALA A 248 7.82 10.80 5.57
C ALA A 248 7.64 11.82 6.68
N ARG A 249 6.42 12.34 6.88
CA ARG A 249 6.14 13.33 7.94
C ARG A 249 6.49 12.82 9.34
N ARG A 250 6.41 11.51 9.57
CA ARG A 250 6.72 10.87 10.86
C ARG A 250 8.20 10.63 11.10
N ILE A 251 9.02 10.57 10.04
CA ILE A 251 10.46 10.28 10.13
C ILE A 251 11.34 11.50 9.86
N MET A 252 10.75 12.63 9.46
CA MET A 252 11.47 13.87 9.16
C MET A 252 11.59 14.76 10.39
N ASP A 253 12.78 15.36 10.56
CA ASP A 253 13.04 16.47 11.46
C ASP A 253 13.71 17.59 10.65
N GLY A 254 13.05 18.74 10.54
CA GLY A 254 13.40 19.77 9.56
C GLY A 254 13.45 19.23 8.13
N ASP A 255 14.59 19.41 7.46
CA ASP A 255 14.83 18.98 6.08
C ASP A 255 15.48 17.58 5.96
N GLY A 256 15.71 16.89 7.08
CA GLY A 256 16.40 15.59 7.13
C GLY A 256 15.52 14.44 7.63
N ILE A 257 15.92 13.20 7.33
CA ILE A 257 15.37 12.02 8.01
C ILE A 257 16.11 11.87 9.35
N SER A 258 15.39 11.93 10.46
CA SER A 258 15.96 11.66 11.78
C SER A 258 16.15 10.15 11.95
N PRO A 259 17.37 9.68 12.31
CA PRO A 259 17.61 8.29 12.67
C PRO A 259 16.71 7.80 13.82
N GLU A 260 16.46 8.66 14.80
CA GLU A 260 15.63 8.39 15.97
C GLU A 260 14.17 8.21 15.58
N LEU A 261 13.61 9.12 14.78
CA LEU A 261 12.24 9.03 14.31
C LEU A 261 12.04 7.84 13.37
N LEU A 262 13.03 7.54 12.52
CA LEU A 262 13.02 6.34 11.68
C LEU A 262 13.00 5.07 12.54
N HIS A 263 13.85 5.01 13.57
CA HIS A 263 13.87 3.89 14.51
C HIS A 263 12.53 3.73 15.24
N GLN A 264 11.96 4.83 15.76
CA GLN A 264 10.64 4.82 16.40
C GLN A 264 9.54 4.32 15.45
N GLN A 265 9.53 4.79 14.21
CA GLN A 265 8.53 4.40 13.21
C GLN A 265 8.63 2.90 12.85
N ILE A 266 9.85 2.35 12.79
CA ILE A 266 10.06 0.91 12.60
C ILE A 266 9.54 0.15 13.82
N MET A 267 9.93 0.56 15.03
CA MET A 267 9.53 -0.12 16.27
C MET A 267 8.02 -0.05 16.54
N ALA A 268 7.33 1.00 16.08
CA ALA A 268 5.87 1.09 16.14
C ALA A 268 5.16 0.01 15.31
N SER A 269 5.85 -0.63 14.35
CA SER A 269 5.33 -1.73 13.54
C SER A 269 5.76 -3.12 14.03
N VAL A 270 6.57 -3.17 15.09
CA VAL A 270 7.10 -4.41 15.66
C VAL A 270 6.25 -4.82 16.86
N ASP A 271 5.79 -6.06 16.85
CA ASP A 271 5.18 -6.69 18.02
C ASP A 271 6.28 -7.28 18.91
N ALA A 272 6.39 -6.77 20.14
CA ALA A 272 7.44 -7.16 21.08
C ALA A 272 7.27 -8.61 21.59
N GLU A 273 6.04 -9.08 21.76
CA GLU A 273 5.77 -10.48 22.13
C GLU A 273 6.18 -11.39 20.97
N GLU A 274 5.88 -10.96 19.74
CA GLU A 274 6.24 -11.77 18.59
C GLU A 274 7.76 -11.95 18.42
N VAL A 275 8.51 -10.88 18.67
CA VAL A 275 9.98 -10.89 18.65
C VAL A 275 10.52 -11.76 19.78
N ALA A 276 9.95 -11.66 20.99
CA ALA A 276 10.40 -12.41 22.15
C ALA A 276 10.27 -13.93 21.93
N ASP A 277 9.12 -14.44 21.46
CA ASP A 277 9.01 -15.90 21.24
C ASP A 277 9.94 -16.37 20.12
N HIS A 278 10.11 -15.55 19.07
CA HIS A 278 11.00 -15.91 17.96
C HIS A 278 12.46 -15.95 18.42
N ALA A 279 12.88 -14.97 19.23
CA ALA A 279 14.20 -14.94 19.83
C ALA A 279 14.43 -16.15 20.76
N ALA A 280 13.44 -16.52 21.57
CA ALA A 280 13.50 -17.70 22.43
C ALA A 280 13.61 -19.01 21.62
N ALA A 281 12.84 -19.14 20.54
CA ALA A 281 12.91 -20.31 19.64
C ALA A 281 14.30 -20.43 18.98
N VAL A 282 14.82 -19.33 18.42
CA VAL A 282 16.15 -19.31 17.80
C VAL A 282 17.24 -19.57 18.83
N HIS A 283 17.11 -19.04 20.05
CA HIS A 283 18.05 -19.28 21.15
C HIS A 283 18.11 -20.76 21.52
N SER A 284 16.95 -21.41 21.70
CA SER A 284 16.88 -22.85 21.98
C SER A 284 17.59 -23.68 20.90
N ILE A 285 17.37 -23.36 19.62
CA ILE A 285 18.00 -24.07 18.50
C ILE A 285 19.52 -23.80 18.44
N ALA A 286 19.94 -22.54 18.64
CA ALA A 286 21.37 -22.18 18.63
C ALA A 286 22.14 -22.76 19.84
N GLN A 287 21.47 -22.88 20.99
CA GLN A 287 22.01 -23.50 22.20
C GLN A 287 22.32 -24.98 21.96
N ARG A 288 21.45 -25.73 21.26
CA ARG A 288 21.71 -27.12 20.86
C ARG A 288 23.00 -27.27 20.08
N PHE A 289 23.31 -26.34 19.18
CA PHE A 289 24.59 -26.35 18.45
C PHE A 289 25.78 -26.14 19.39
N CYS A 290 25.69 -25.21 20.34
CA CYS A 290 26.75 -24.96 21.30
C CYS A 290 27.00 -26.17 22.21
N ASP A 291 25.92 -26.83 22.64
CA ASP A 291 25.99 -28.02 23.49
C ASP A 291 26.57 -29.22 22.71
N LEU A 292 26.18 -29.41 21.44
CA LEU A 292 26.79 -30.42 20.57
C LEU A 292 28.31 -30.23 20.44
N VAL A 293 28.77 -28.99 20.23
CA VAL A 293 30.20 -28.68 20.16
C VAL A 293 30.90 -28.97 21.49
N ARG A 294 30.29 -28.62 22.63
CA ARG A 294 30.83 -28.91 23.97
C ARG A 294 30.94 -30.41 24.23
N GLU A 295 29.91 -31.19 23.91
CA GLU A 295 29.89 -32.65 24.04
C GLU A 295 30.98 -33.33 23.20
N ASN A 296 31.32 -32.74 22.05
CA ASN A 296 32.36 -33.24 21.15
C ASN A 296 33.68 -32.43 21.22
N SER A 297 33.89 -31.69 22.32
CA SER A 297 35.04 -30.78 22.49
C SER A 297 36.39 -31.46 22.35
N ALA A 298 36.52 -32.73 22.77
CA ALA A 298 37.76 -33.50 22.61
C ALA A 298 38.23 -33.65 21.15
N SER A 299 37.37 -33.44 20.15
CA SER A 299 37.73 -33.49 18.73
C SER A 299 37.48 -32.17 17.99
N MET A 300 36.43 -31.44 18.36
CA MET A 300 36.03 -30.20 17.68
C MET A 300 36.65 -28.93 18.29
N ALA A 301 37.09 -29.00 19.55
CA ALA A 301 37.62 -27.86 20.29
C ALA A 301 38.67 -28.33 21.33
N LEU A 302 39.64 -29.15 20.90
CA LEU A 302 40.59 -29.83 21.80
C LEU A 302 41.37 -28.85 22.69
N SER A 303 41.71 -27.68 22.16
CA SER A 303 42.40 -26.59 22.87
C SER A 303 41.45 -25.47 23.32
N GLY A 304 40.14 -25.72 23.31
CA GLY A 304 39.12 -24.68 23.31
C GLY A 304 38.99 -23.99 21.95
N TRP A 305 38.24 -22.89 21.92
CA TRP A 305 38.07 -22.03 20.74
C TRP A 305 38.67 -20.64 20.98
N PRO A 306 39.24 -19.98 19.96
CA PRO A 306 39.79 -18.63 20.09
C PRO A 306 38.76 -17.59 20.50
N ALA A 307 39.20 -16.58 21.26
CA ALA A 307 38.33 -15.55 21.84
C ALA A 307 37.69 -14.63 20.80
N ASP A 308 38.25 -14.55 19.59
CA ASP A 308 37.83 -13.76 18.44
C ASP A 308 37.28 -14.64 17.29
N SER A 309 36.63 -15.75 17.64
CA SER A 309 36.03 -16.69 16.69
C SER A 309 34.51 -16.63 16.64
N ARG A 310 33.91 -17.13 15.55
CA ARG A 310 32.44 -17.25 15.44
C ARG A 310 31.87 -18.18 16.50
N MET A 311 32.58 -19.24 16.89
CA MET A 311 32.15 -20.11 17.97
C MET A 311 32.12 -19.36 19.31
N ALA A 312 33.15 -18.56 19.63
CA ALA A 312 33.16 -17.74 20.84
C ALA A 312 32.01 -16.71 20.85
N CYS A 313 31.70 -16.11 19.70
CA CYS A 313 30.56 -15.21 19.57
C CYS A 313 29.23 -15.93 19.81
N LEU A 314 29.01 -17.07 19.14
CA LEU A 314 27.78 -17.84 19.26
C LEU A 314 27.58 -18.35 20.71
N ASP A 315 28.64 -18.84 21.34
CA ASP A 315 28.61 -19.27 22.74
C ASP A 315 28.30 -18.10 23.70
N ALA A 316 28.91 -16.93 23.48
CA ALA A 316 28.62 -15.73 24.28
C ALA A 316 27.17 -15.24 24.09
N LEU A 317 26.63 -15.29 22.87
CA LEU A 317 25.24 -14.93 22.57
C LEU A 317 24.26 -15.89 23.23
N CYS A 318 24.52 -17.19 23.16
CA CYS A 318 23.68 -18.23 23.75
C CYS A 318 23.77 -18.27 25.29
N THR A 319 24.95 -18.03 25.87
CA THR A 319 25.14 -17.98 27.32
C THR A 319 24.43 -16.79 27.96
N LYS A 320 24.47 -15.62 27.31
CA LYS A 320 23.75 -14.43 27.79
C LYS A 320 22.25 -14.50 27.52
N GLY A 321 21.87 -15.17 26.43
CA GLY A 321 20.50 -15.20 25.94
C GLY A 321 20.07 -13.89 25.25
N PRO A 322 18.86 -13.85 24.70
CA PRO A 322 18.29 -12.66 24.09
C PRO A 322 18.05 -11.54 25.12
N PRO A 323 18.32 -10.26 24.80
CA PRO A 323 18.03 -9.13 25.67
C PRO A 323 16.53 -8.98 26.02
N GLY A 324 16.23 -8.14 27.02
CA GLY A 324 14.86 -7.91 27.48
C GLY A 324 14.02 -6.97 26.60
N ASP A 325 14.66 -6.13 25.78
CA ASP A 325 13.99 -5.19 24.90
C ASP A 325 13.93 -5.72 23.44
N ALA A 326 12.85 -5.40 22.73
CA ALA A 326 12.61 -5.93 21.38
C ALA A 326 13.71 -5.52 20.37
N TRP A 327 14.27 -4.31 20.47
CA TRP A 327 15.35 -3.89 19.57
C TRP A 327 16.64 -4.66 19.85
N GLY A 328 16.98 -4.85 21.12
CA GLY A 328 18.07 -5.69 21.58
C GLY A 328 17.92 -7.13 21.10
N GLN A 329 16.70 -7.68 21.13
CA GLN A 329 16.39 -9.01 20.59
C GLN A 329 16.58 -9.10 19.07
N LEU A 330 16.07 -8.12 18.30
CA LEU A 330 16.30 -8.05 16.85
C LEU A 330 17.79 -7.91 16.50
N THR A 331 18.53 -7.14 17.30
CA THR A 331 19.97 -6.98 17.15
C THR A 331 20.71 -8.27 17.48
N TRP A 332 20.33 -8.96 18.56
CA TRP A 332 20.86 -10.27 18.94
C TRP A 332 20.60 -11.32 17.86
N LEU A 333 19.38 -11.38 17.32
CA LEU A 333 19.01 -12.23 16.19
C LEU A 333 19.89 -11.94 14.96
N SER A 334 20.20 -10.66 14.70
CA SER A 334 21.06 -10.27 13.59
C SER A 334 22.49 -10.82 13.77
N HIS A 335 23.00 -10.84 15.00
CA HIS A 335 24.31 -11.43 15.31
C HIS A 335 24.30 -12.95 15.10
N ILE A 336 23.23 -13.65 15.50
CA ILE A 336 23.06 -15.09 15.21
C ILE A 336 23.11 -15.36 13.69
N LEU A 337 22.41 -14.57 12.88
CA LEU A 337 22.45 -14.70 11.41
C LEU A 337 23.87 -14.53 10.86
N VAL A 338 24.61 -13.53 11.33
CA VAL A 338 25.99 -13.25 10.89
C VAL A 338 26.96 -14.37 11.32
N CYS A 339 26.75 -14.97 12.49
CA CYS A 339 27.58 -16.08 12.97
C CYS A 339 27.34 -17.39 12.21
N THR A 340 26.12 -17.60 11.70
CA THR A 340 25.69 -18.91 11.17
C THR A 340 25.54 -18.96 9.64
N LEU A 341 25.55 -17.80 8.97
CA LEU A 341 25.40 -17.67 7.51
C LEU A 341 26.64 -17.08 6.84
N ASN A 342 26.87 -17.46 5.59
CA ASN A 342 27.81 -16.71 4.73
C ASN A 342 27.25 -15.30 4.44
N PRO A 343 28.09 -14.27 4.28
CA PRO A 343 27.64 -12.91 3.96
C PRO A 343 26.70 -12.83 2.75
N SER A 344 26.96 -13.63 1.71
CA SER A 344 26.13 -13.70 0.50
C SER A 344 24.74 -14.30 0.71
N ALA A 345 24.47 -14.93 1.85
CA ALA A 345 23.19 -15.54 2.20
C ALA A 345 22.30 -14.65 3.08
N LEU A 346 22.87 -13.62 3.73
CA LEU A 346 22.16 -12.75 4.67
C LEU A 346 20.91 -12.09 4.06
N MET A 347 20.99 -11.67 2.79
CA MET A 347 19.91 -10.97 2.08
C MET A 347 19.11 -11.86 1.10
N LYS A 348 19.38 -13.17 1.04
CA LYS A 348 18.65 -14.09 0.16
C LYS A 348 17.28 -14.45 0.73
N SER A 349 16.34 -14.84 -0.12
CA SER A 349 15.01 -15.29 0.32
C SER A 349 15.05 -16.56 1.18
N ARG A 350 16.06 -17.42 0.97
CA ARG A 350 16.26 -18.67 1.71
C ARG A 350 17.63 -18.67 2.39
N GLN A 351 17.64 -18.87 3.70
CA GLN A 351 18.86 -18.90 4.52
C GLN A 351 19.45 -20.31 4.50
N ALA A 352 20.77 -20.38 4.32
CA ALA A 352 21.53 -21.62 4.32
C ALA A 352 22.44 -21.64 5.56
N PHE A 353 21.84 -21.98 6.70
CA PHE A 353 22.52 -22.10 8.00
C PHE A 353 23.59 -23.19 7.99
N PHE A 354 24.68 -22.95 8.70
CA PHE A 354 25.81 -23.86 8.87
C PHE A 354 26.31 -24.43 7.53
N PRO A 355 26.86 -23.58 6.63
CA PRO A 355 27.27 -24.02 5.30
C PRO A 355 28.23 -25.22 5.37
N ARG A 356 27.86 -26.31 4.70
CA ARG A 356 28.59 -27.60 4.74
C ARG A 356 28.67 -28.23 6.15
N ALA A 357 27.61 -28.06 6.95
CA ALA A 357 27.50 -28.54 8.33
C ALA A 357 28.63 -27.99 9.22
N HIS A 358 28.90 -26.70 9.10
CA HIS A 358 29.96 -26.01 9.82
C HIS A 358 29.67 -24.52 9.96
N LEU A 359 30.29 -23.85 10.93
CA LEU A 359 30.31 -22.40 10.99
C LEU A 359 31.03 -21.82 9.74
N PRO A 360 30.57 -20.68 9.20
CA PRO A 360 31.25 -19.97 8.13
C PRO A 360 32.72 -19.65 8.52
N SER A 361 33.59 -19.58 7.52
CA SER A 361 34.98 -19.17 7.70
C SER A 361 35.37 -18.26 6.53
N ASP A 362 35.63 -17.00 6.83
CA ASP A 362 36.04 -15.94 5.90
C ASP A 362 37.12 -15.08 6.56
N SER A 363 37.01 -13.75 6.58
CA SER A 363 37.87 -12.90 7.42
C SER A 363 37.64 -13.10 8.91
N TRP A 364 36.53 -13.73 9.29
CA TRP A 364 36.28 -14.20 10.66
C TRP A 364 36.38 -15.73 10.69
N GLU A 365 37.20 -16.28 11.58
CA GLU A 365 37.36 -17.72 11.68
C GLU A 365 36.20 -18.39 12.41
N SER A 366 36.01 -19.68 12.11
CA SER A 366 34.96 -20.49 12.75
C SER A 366 35.22 -20.78 14.23
N GLY A 367 36.49 -20.96 14.63
CA GLY A 367 36.91 -21.29 16.00
C GLY A 367 36.80 -22.76 16.40
N ILE A 368 36.30 -23.64 15.52
CA ILE A 368 36.14 -25.07 15.81
C ILE A 368 36.59 -25.91 14.61
N GLU A 369 36.99 -27.14 14.89
CA GLU A 369 37.27 -28.15 13.89
C GLU A 369 35.99 -28.79 13.36
N ARG A 370 36.08 -29.34 12.14
CA ARG A 370 34.94 -30.00 11.49
C ARG A 370 34.54 -31.27 12.24
N TYR A 371 33.23 -31.59 12.25
CA TYR A 371 32.73 -32.87 12.78
C TYR A 371 33.46 -34.11 12.24
N SER A 372 34.04 -34.03 11.03
CA SER A 372 34.83 -35.11 10.43
C SER A 372 36.08 -35.50 11.22
N THR A 373 36.57 -34.65 12.13
CA THR A 373 37.71 -34.96 13.01
C THR A 373 37.35 -35.91 14.15
N ILE A 374 36.06 -36.10 14.44
CA ILE A 374 35.58 -37.05 15.47
C ILE A 374 36.01 -38.47 15.06
N PRO A 375 36.83 -39.19 15.87
CA PRO A 375 37.37 -40.50 15.51
C PRO A 375 36.30 -41.58 15.36
N ASP A 376 35.33 -41.61 16.28
CA ASP A 376 34.27 -42.62 16.28
C ASP A 376 33.27 -42.39 15.14
N THR A 377 33.11 -43.40 14.28
CA THR A 377 32.27 -43.33 13.07
C THR A 377 30.80 -43.06 13.39
N ASN A 378 30.27 -43.66 14.47
CA ASN A 378 28.87 -43.50 14.85
C ASN A 378 28.61 -42.12 15.45
N ALA A 379 29.50 -41.63 16.32
CA ALA A 379 29.45 -40.29 16.89
C ALA A 379 29.60 -39.22 15.81
N ARG A 380 30.50 -39.43 14.84
CA ARG A 380 30.66 -38.55 13.67
C ARG A 380 29.38 -38.45 12.84
N ALA A 381 28.72 -39.58 12.58
CA ALA A 381 27.44 -39.61 11.85
C ALA A 381 26.35 -38.87 12.63
N ARG A 382 26.19 -39.17 13.92
CA ARG A 382 25.23 -38.48 14.81
C ARG A 382 25.46 -36.97 14.87
N ALA A 383 26.70 -36.53 15.04
CA ALA A 383 27.04 -35.10 15.08
C ALA A 383 26.72 -34.40 13.75
N LYS A 384 26.99 -35.06 12.62
CA LYS A 384 26.63 -34.53 11.30
C LYS A 384 25.12 -34.38 11.14
N ASP A 385 24.36 -35.40 11.52
CA ASP A 385 22.90 -35.43 11.40
C ASP A 385 22.29 -34.37 12.31
N GLU A 386 22.75 -34.25 13.56
CA GLU A 386 22.30 -33.20 14.49
C GLU A 386 22.58 -31.79 13.96
N ILE A 387 23.76 -31.53 13.36
CA ILE A 387 24.03 -30.22 12.72
C ILE A 387 23.05 -29.94 11.57
N GLN A 388 22.68 -30.97 10.80
CA GLN A 388 21.73 -30.82 9.70
C GLN A 388 20.30 -30.58 10.20
N ASP A 389 19.91 -31.23 11.29
CA ASP A 389 18.61 -31.04 11.94
C ASP A 389 18.51 -29.62 12.52
N ILE A 390 19.53 -29.17 13.27
CA ILE A 390 19.63 -27.79 13.77
C ILE A 390 19.54 -26.77 12.61
N ALA A 391 20.27 -27.01 11.51
CA ALA A 391 20.24 -26.13 10.34
C ALA A 391 18.87 -26.10 9.64
N THR A 392 18.10 -27.18 9.76
CA THR A 392 16.74 -27.31 9.23
C THR A 392 15.76 -26.59 10.14
N ASP A 393 15.84 -26.79 11.45
CA ASP A 393 15.00 -26.12 12.44
C ASP A 393 15.16 -24.60 12.39
N LEU A 394 16.40 -24.08 12.27
CA LEU A 394 16.62 -22.65 12.04
C LEU A 394 15.93 -22.22 10.74
N ARG A 395 16.13 -22.94 9.64
CA ARG A 395 15.53 -22.58 8.35
C ARG A 395 14.01 -22.53 8.41
N ASP A 396 13.40 -23.47 9.12
CA ASP A 396 11.95 -23.55 9.25
C ASP A 396 11.43 -22.42 10.15
N ALA A 397 12.13 -22.11 11.24
CA ALA A 397 11.85 -20.95 12.09
C ALA A 397 11.83 -19.64 11.27
N TRP A 398 12.82 -19.42 10.41
CA TRP A 398 12.95 -18.20 9.59
C TRP A 398 12.09 -18.18 8.31
N SER A 399 11.56 -19.33 7.87
CA SER A 399 10.80 -19.42 6.61
C SER A 399 9.29 -19.47 6.77
N SER A 400 8.80 -19.69 8.01
CA SER A 400 7.40 -19.50 8.40
C SER A 400 6.90 -18.08 8.12
N ASP A 401 5.59 -17.86 8.04
CA ASP A 401 5.03 -16.54 7.74
C ASP A 401 5.48 -15.48 8.77
N ARG A 402 5.41 -15.82 10.07
CA ARG A 402 5.95 -14.99 11.16
C ARG A 402 7.46 -14.88 11.09
N GLY A 403 8.17 -15.97 10.80
CA GLY A 403 9.63 -15.98 10.63
C GLY A 403 10.13 -15.04 9.53
N ARG A 404 9.40 -14.92 8.41
CA ARG A 404 9.75 -14.00 7.32
C ARG A 404 9.60 -12.53 7.74
N LEU A 405 8.59 -12.22 8.56
CA LEU A 405 8.42 -10.91 9.15
C LEU A 405 9.56 -10.60 10.13
N MET A 406 9.88 -11.54 11.02
CA MET A 406 11.01 -11.40 11.96
C MET A 406 12.35 -11.24 11.23
N LEU A 407 12.55 -11.98 10.14
CA LEU A 407 13.72 -11.85 9.27
C LEU A 407 13.81 -10.46 8.65
N HIS A 408 12.68 -9.88 8.25
CA HIS A 408 12.64 -8.51 7.73
C HIS A 408 13.11 -7.51 8.79
N PHE A 409 12.52 -7.52 9.99
CA PHE A 409 12.91 -6.62 11.06
C PHE A 409 14.36 -6.85 11.54
N THR A 410 14.81 -8.10 11.61
CA THR A 410 16.18 -8.45 11.97
C THR A 410 17.19 -7.87 10.97
N ARG A 411 16.89 -7.90 9.66
CA ARG A 411 17.73 -7.27 8.62
C ARG A 411 17.73 -5.76 8.72
N VAL A 412 16.59 -5.16 9.07
CA VAL A 412 16.50 -3.72 9.30
C VAL A 412 17.36 -3.33 10.50
N ALA A 413 17.28 -4.07 11.61
CA ALA A 413 18.15 -3.88 12.77
C ALA A 413 19.64 -4.06 12.41
N MET A 414 19.98 -5.07 11.60
CA MET A 414 21.35 -5.29 11.11
C MET A 414 21.92 -4.08 10.36
N LEU A 415 21.10 -3.41 9.54
CA LEU A 415 21.48 -2.26 8.72
C LEU A 415 21.55 -0.94 9.50
N LEU A 416 20.73 -0.81 10.55
CA LEU A 416 20.58 0.43 11.32
C LEU A 416 21.32 0.45 12.64
N SER A 417 21.65 -0.71 13.20
CA SER A 417 22.39 -0.82 14.45
C SER A 417 23.88 -0.59 14.22
N ASP A 418 24.50 0.18 15.11
CA ASP A 418 25.95 0.38 15.13
C ASP A 418 26.67 -0.69 15.97
N THR A 419 25.92 -1.63 16.57
CA THR A 419 26.51 -2.70 17.39
C THR A 419 27.27 -3.70 16.54
N THR A 420 28.41 -4.15 17.06
CA THR A 420 29.17 -5.29 16.57
C THR A 420 28.80 -6.54 17.35
N PRO A 421 28.82 -7.73 16.72
CA PRO A 421 28.72 -8.98 17.45
C PRO A 421 29.84 -9.11 18.50
N PRO A 422 29.63 -9.81 19.62
CA PRO A 422 30.72 -10.12 20.55
C PRO A 422 31.81 -10.98 19.86
N ALA A 423 33.02 -11.04 20.42
CA ALA A 423 34.11 -11.90 19.90
C ALA A 423 34.42 -11.71 18.41
N THR A 424 34.24 -10.48 17.89
CA THR A 424 34.52 -10.12 16.51
C THR A 424 35.99 -9.66 16.35
N PRO A 425 36.72 -10.10 15.31
CA PRO A 425 38.07 -9.63 15.01
C PRO A 425 38.13 -8.12 14.74
N THR A 426 39.27 -7.49 15.03
CA THR A 426 39.46 -6.03 14.87
C THR A 426 39.41 -5.55 13.41
N ASP A 427 39.72 -6.41 12.46
CA ASP A 427 39.73 -6.15 11.01
C ASP A 427 38.45 -6.61 10.30
N TRP A 428 37.45 -7.10 11.05
CA TRP A 428 36.21 -7.58 10.47
C TRP A 428 35.32 -6.44 9.95
N GLY A 429 35.12 -6.41 8.63
CA GLY A 429 34.16 -5.50 8.00
C GLY A 429 32.73 -6.03 8.11
N LYS A 430 31.86 -5.30 8.82
CA LYS A 430 30.42 -5.62 8.99
C LYS A 430 29.71 -5.75 7.63
N PRO A 431 29.14 -6.92 7.29
CA PRO A 431 28.26 -7.08 6.13
C PRO A 431 26.78 -7.12 6.55
N PRO A 432 25.89 -6.32 5.94
CA PRO A 432 26.13 -5.24 4.97
C PRO A 432 26.74 -4.00 5.62
N SER A 433 27.37 -3.13 4.81
CA SER A 433 27.82 -1.82 5.29
C SER A 433 26.62 -1.07 5.91
N PRO A 434 26.72 -0.62 7.18
CA PRO A 434 25.65 0.09 7.83
C PRO A 434 25.33 1.39 7.08
N LEU A 435 24.09 1.87 7.20
CA LEU A 435 23.71 3.16 6.62
C LEU A 435 24.54 4.29 7.26
N SER A 436 25.13 5.14 6.43
CA SER A 436 25.89 6.31 6.90
C SER A 436 25.02 7.19 7.79
N ARG A 437 25.53 7.59 8.95
CA ARG A 437 24.91 8.58 9.84
C ARG A 437 25.71 9.89 9.77
N PRO A 438 25.08 11.06 9.56
CA PRO A 438 23.63 11.26 9.39
C PRO A 438 23.12 10.70 8.06
N LEU A 439 21.85 10.27 8.06
CA LEU A 439 21.15 9.94 6.82
C LEU A 439 21.19 11.18 5.91
N CYS A 440 21.53 10.99 4.64
CA CYS A 440 21.81 12.06 3.68
C CYS A 440 20.82 13.25 3.83
N PRO A 441 21.29 14.47 4.15
CA PRO A 441 20.43 15.64 4.19
C PRO A 441 19.68 15.83 2.86
N ARG A 442 18.46 16.39 2.86
CA ARG A 442 17.97 17.03 1.64
C ARG A 442 18.84 18.27 1.42
N ASP A 443 19.74 18.22 0.45
CA ASP A 443 20.44 19.41 -0.01
C ASP A 443 19.43 20.35 -0.71
N TRP A 444 18.67 21.11 0.08
CA TRP A 444 18.04 22.34 -0.35
C TRP A 444 19.06 23.46 -0.18
N THR A 445 19.96 23.62 -1.14
CA THR A 445 20.60 24.92 -1.28
C THR A 445 19.63 25.80 -2.06
N ASP A 446 19.00 26.76 -1.38
CA ASP A 446 18.30 27.86 -2.03
C ASP A 446 19.21 28.42 -3.15
N PRO A 447 18.69 28.63 -4.38
CA PRO A 447 19.44 29.41 -5.34
C PRO A 447 19.65 30.82 -4.75
N PRO A 448 20.84 31.43 -4.87
CA PRO A 448 21.04 32.79 -4.40
C PRO A 448 19.98 33.70 -5.05
N PRO A 449 19.41 34.67 -4.30
CA PRO A 449 18.36 35.52 -4.84
C PRO A 449 18.87 36.16 -6.12
N ALA A 450 18.15 35.93 -7.22
CA ALA A 450 18.45 36.55 -8.49
C ALA A 450 18.36 38.07 -8.32
N THR A 451 19.50 38.73 -8.21
CA THR A 451 19.59 40.18 -8.39
C THR A 451 19.19 40.47 -9.83
N ILE A 452 17.94 40.91 -10.01
CA ILE A 452 17.44 41.43 -11.27
C ILE A 452 18.12 42.77 -11.50
N SER A 453 19.17 42.78 -12.31
CA SER A 453 19.72 43.99 -12.91
C SER A 453 18.79 44.44 -14.05
N PRO A 454 18.22 45.66 -14.02
CA PRO A 454 17.38 46.15 -15.10
C PRO A 454 18.26 46.73 -16.20
N SER A 455 18.69 45.89 -17.14
CA SER A 455 19.19 46.36 -18.43
C SER A 455 18.94 45.30 -19.51
N MET A 456 17.75 45.34 -20.10
CA MET A 456 17.61 44.94 -21.49
C MET A 456 18.42 45.91 -22.37
N PRO A 457 19.01 45.40 -23.44
CA PRO A 457 18.78 46.01 -24.73
C PRO A 457 17.91 45.06 -25.57
N ARG A 458 16.80 45.61 -26.06
CA ARG A 458 16.05 45.06 -27.18
C ARG A 458 17.01 44.98 -28.37
N CYS A 459 17.17 43.81 -28.97
CA CYS A 459 17.69 43.71 -30.32
C CYS A 459 16.62 43.06 -31.20
N ALA A 460 16.05 43.89 -32.07
CA ALA A 460 15.22 43.47 -33.19
C ALA A 460 16.13 43.08 -34.38
N THR A 461 15.53 42.32 -35.31
CA THR A 461 16.00 41.97 -36.66
C THR A 461 17.11 40.92 -36.80
N CYS A 462 16.75 39.72 -37.31
CA CYS A 462 16.89 39.42 -38.74
C CYS A 462 16.04 38.21 -39.16
N ARG A 463 15.53 38.28 -40.39
CA ARG A 463 14.66 37.30 -41.07
C ARG A 463 15.48 36.17 -41.72
N THR A 464 14.72 35.14 -42.13
CA THR A 464 14.97 34.13 -43.18
C THR A 464 16.00 33.02 -42.92
N CYS A 465 15.51 31.80 -42.69
CA CYS A 465 15.89 30.65 -43.53
C CYS A 465 14.79 29.56 -43.50
N THR A 466 14.12 29.38 -44.64
CA THR A 466 13.21 28.28 -44.96
C THR A 466 13.98 27.02 -45.37
N SER A 467 13.50 25.83 -44.96
CA SER A 467 13.51 24.51 -45.65
C SER A 467 13.66 23.38 -44.62
N SER A 468 12.65 22.54 -44.37
CA SER A 468 12.17 21.44 -45.21
C SER A 468 13.24 20.38 -45.54
N THR A 469 13.86 19.71 -44.56
CA THR A 469 14.63 18.47 -44.84
C THR A 469 14.87 17.50 -43.67
N TRP A 470 13.95 17.33 -42.71
CA TRP A 470 14.13 16.28 -41.66
C TRP A 470 12.94 15.33 -41.46
N ALA A 471 11.76 15.60 -42.02
CA ALA A 471 10.59 14.74 -41.85
C ALA A 471 10.52 13.52 -42.78
N SER A 472 11.27 13.47 -43.90
CA SER A 472 11.13 12.39 -44.90
C SER A 472 12.10 11.21 -44.75
N LYS A 473 13.03 11.21 -43.78
CA LYS A 473 13.97 10.09 -43.54
C LYS A 473 13.59 9.16 -42.40
N ALA A 474 12.62 9.52 -41.55
CA ALA A 474 12.16 8.67 -40.44
C ALA A 474 11.06 7.67 -40.85
N LEU A 475 10.25 8.00 -41.87
CA LEU A 475 9.11 7.18 -42.30
C LEU A 475 9.47 6.03 -43.25
N SER A 476 10.67 6.01 -43.85
CA SER A 476 11.09 4.92 -44.75
C SER A 476 11.80 3.74 -44.06
N ARG A 477 12.19 3.88 -42.78
CA ARG A 477 12.83 2.79 -42.00
C ARG A 477 11.86 1.93 -41.19
N VAL A 478 10.65 2.42 -40.90
CA VAL A 478 9.65 1.65 -40.14
C VAL A 478 8.88 0.66 -41.02
N SER A 479 8.76 0.90 -42.32
CA SER A 479 8.00 0.03 -43.25
C SER A 479 8.72 -1.26 -43.68
N ARG A 480 10.02 -1.44 -43.39
CA ARG A 480 10.77 -2.67 -43.77
C ARG A 480 10.92 -3.71 -42.65
N SER A 481 10.55 -3.39 -41.42
CA SER A 481 10.61 -4.33 -40.29
C SER A 481 9.33 -5.15 -40.08
N ALA A 482 8.21 -4.79 -40.74
CA ALA A 482 6.89 -5.39 -40.51
C ALA A 482 6.49 -6.49 -41.51
N ARG A 483 7.43 -7.04 -42.31
CA ARG A 483 7.16 -8.11 -43.30
C ARG A 483 7.91 -9.44 -43.06
N ARG A 484 8.48 -9.66 -41.88
CA ARG A 484 9.14 -10.94 -41.52
C ARG A 484 8.79 -11.38 -40.10
N SER A 485 7.52 -11.67 -39.85
CA SER A 485 7.10 -12.50 -38.71
C SER A 485 5.59 -12.74 -38.75
N THR A 486 5.15 -13.33 -39.86
CA THR A 486 3.89 -14.08 -39.94
C THR A 486 4.30 -15.49 -40.34
N ILE A 487 3.64 -16.50 -39.76
CA ILE A 487 3.84 -17.97 -39.90
C ILE A 487 4.59 -18.60 -38.70
N SER A 488 3.87 -18.94 -37.62
CA SER A 488 3.36 -20.31 -37.41
C SER A 488 2.38 -20.35 -36.22
N MET A 489 1.20 -20.93 -36.46
CA MET A 489 0.21 -21.40 -35.47
C MET A 489 0.86 -22.46 -34.53
N THR A 490 0.35 -22.88 -33.37
CA THR A 490 -1.04 -23.30 -33.05
C THR A 490 -1.18 -23.58 -31.54
N SER A 491 -2.38 -23.28 -31.01
CA SER A 491 -3.17 -23.96 -29.95
C SER A 491 -2.59 -24.28 -28.56
N ARG A 492 -3.39 -23.90 -27.54
CA ARG A 492 -3.57 -24.40 -26.16
C ARG A 492 -3.36 -23.26 -25.17
N GLY A 493 -4.26 -22.90 -24.27
CA GLY A 493 -5.55 -23.45 -23.87
C GLY A 493 -5.88 -22.72 -22.57
N PHE A 494 -7.05 -22.09 -22.55
CA PHE A 494 -7.68 -21.43 -21.41
C PHE A 494 -7.59 -22.27 -20.13
N ARG A 495 -7.21 -21.66 -19.00
CA ARG A 495 -7.82 -21.95 -17.68
C ARG A 495 -7.46 -20.86 -16.67
N GLU A 496 -8.50 -20.13 -16.31
CA GLU A 496 -8.61 -19.28 -15.12
C GLU A 496 -8.44 -20.11 -13.85
N THR A 497 -7.89 -19.51 -12.80
CA THR A 497 -8.20 -19.88 -11.42
C THR A 497 -7.93 -18.67 -10.54
N CYS A 498 -9.01 -18.10 -10.00
CA CYS A 498 -9.01 -17.11 -8.93
C CYS A 498 -8.68 -17.82 -7.60
N PHE A 499 -7.86 -17.17 -6.79
CA PHE A 499 -7.94 -17.18 -5.32
C PHE A 499 -7.57 -15.79 -4.83
#